data_AF-A0A9E5AZU0-F1
#
_entry.id   AF-A0A9E5AZU0-F1
#
_cell.length_a   1.000
_cell.length_b   1.000
_cell.length_c   1.000
_cell.angle_alpha   90.00
_cell.angle_beta   90.00
_cell.angle_gamma   90.00
#
_symmetry.space_group_name_H-M   'P 1'
#
loop_
_entity.id
_entity.type
_entity.pdbx_description
1 polymer ?
#
loop_
_entity_poly.entity_id
_entity_poly.type
_entity_poly.pdbx_seq_one_letter_code
_entity_poly.pdbx_strand_id
1 'polypeptide(L)'
;MNLEPVTAEIVDELSDFLDGTKDRDEARTRNAERLESDFFHLPSAARLAVIEAVMAQLEAVEHFDVEYVVNPFKDESKPDEEARA
;
A
#
# COMPACT_ATOMS: atom_id res chain seq x y z
N MET A 1 -16.55 -12.20 -14.74
CA MET A 1 -15.29 -12.96 -14.60
C MET A 1 -14.90 -12.89 -13.13
N ASN A 2 -14.51 -14.01 -12.51
CA ASN A 2 -14.01 -13.97 -11.14
C ASN A 2 -12.54 -13.52 -11.15
N LEU A 3 -12.24 -12.39 -10.52
CA LEU A 3 -10.89 -11.82 -10.46
C LEU A 3 -10.16 -12.17 -9.16
N GLU A 4 -10.87 -12.75 -8.19
CA GLU A 4 -10.27 -13.10 -6.89
C GLU A 4 -9.03 -14.00 -6.99
N PRO A 5 -8.96 -15.01 -7.87
CA PRO A 5 -7.76 -15.86 -7.95
C PRO A 5 -6.52 -15.06 -8.37
N VAL A 6 -6.68 -14.12 -9.31
CA VAL A 6 -5.59 -13.27 -9.81
C VAL A 6 -5.15 -12.27 -8.74
N THR A 7 -6.12 -11.67 -8.04
CA THR A 7 -5.82 -10.75 -6.94
C THR A 7 -5.11 -11.48 -5.79
N ALA A 8 -5.57 -12.67 -5.41
CA ALA A 8 -4.95 -13.45 -4.34
C ALA A 8 -3.52 -13.88 -4.69
N GLU A 9 -3.28 -14.34 -5.93
CA GLU A 9 -1.93 -14.68 -6.41
C GLU A 9 -0.97 -13.50 -6.31
N ILE A 10 -1.38 -12.32 -6.80
CA ILE A 10 -0.54 -11.11 -6.76
C ILE A 10 -0.29 -10.65 -5.31
N VAL A 11 -1.26 -10.85 -4.41
CA VAL A 11 -1.12 -10.51 -2.99
C VAL A 11 -0.27 -11.52 -2.22
N ASP A 12 -0.34 -12.80 -2.55
CA ASP A 12 0.50 -13.83 -1.92
C ASP A 12 1.98 -13.65 -2.31
N GLU A 13 2.25 -13.25 -3.55
CA GLU A 13 3.60 -12.97 -4.07
C GLU A 13 4.09 -11.53 -3.79
N LEU A 14 3.30 -10.75 -3.04
CA LEU A 14 3.42 -9.30 -2.96
C LEU A 14 4.76 -8.81 -2.41
N SER A 15 5.34 -9.49 -1.43
CA SER A 15 6.65 -9.13 -0.87
C SER A 15 7.77 -9.23 -1.90
N ASP A 16 7.77 -10.29 -2.70
CA ASP A 16 8.77 -10.53 -3.76
C ASP A 16 8.48 -9.64 -4.97
N PHE A 17 7.20 -9.45 -5.29
CA PHE A 17 6.74 -8.64 -6.40
C PHE A 17 7.06 -7.14 -6.21
N LEU A 18 6.77 -6.62 -5.01
CA LEU A 18 7.07 -5.23 -4.68
C LEU A 18 8.53 -5.02 -4.27
N ASP A 19 9.35 -6.07 -4.09
CA ASP A 19 10.78 -5.96 -3.72
C ASP A 19 11.02 -4.99 -2.55
N GLY A 20 10.13 -5.01 -1.56
CA GLY A 20 10.18 -4.09 -0.41
C GLY A 20 9.78 -2.63 -0.70
N THR A 21 9.28 -2.29 -1.89
CA THR A 21 8.74 -0.97 -2.23
C THR A 21 7.60 -0.58 -1.29
N LYS A 22 7.78 0.58 -0.62
CA LYS A 22 6.79 1.22 0.27
C LYS A 22 6.11 2.42 -0.36
N ASP A 23 6.43 2.73 -1.61
CA ASP A 23 5.82 3.81 -2.38
C ASP A 23 4.54 3.34 -3.08
N ARG A 24 3.45 4.11 -2.93
CA ARG A 24 2.14 3.78 -3.49
C ARG A 24 2.11 3.86 -5.01
N ASP A 25 2.77 4.86 -5.59
CA ASP A 25 2.74 5.09 -7.03
C ASP A 25 3.64 4.08 -7.76
N GLU A 26 4.77 3.73 -7.16
CA GLU A 26 5.63 2.65 -7.66
C GLU A 26 4.92 1.29 -7.57
N ALA A 27 4.25 0.98 -6.45
CA ALA A 27 3.47 -0.26 -6.32
C ALA A 27 2.34 -0.34 -7.36
N ARG A 28 1.65 0.78 -7.63
CA ARG A 28 0.62 0.84 -8.68
C ARG A 28 1.22 0.62 -10.08
N THR A 29 2.38 1.22 -10.35
CA THR A 29 3.08 1.08 -11.65
C THR A 29 3.50 -0.37 -11.89
N ARG A 30 4.16 -1.00 -10.92
CA ARG A 30 4.55 -2.41 -11.02
C ARG A 30 3.35 -3.32 -11.25
N ASN A 31 2.25 -3.10 -10.52
CA ASN A 31 1.00 -3.85 -10.69
C ASN A 31 0.46 -3.74 -12.13
N ALA A 32 0.50 -2.54 -12.71
CA ALA A 32 0.09 -2.34 -14.09
C ALA A 32 1.00 -3.10 -15.07
N GLU A 33 2.32 -3.00 -14.91
CA GLU A 33 3.30 -3.68 -15.77
C GLU A 33 3.14 -5.22 -15.74
N ARG A 34 2.97 -5.80 -14.54
CA ARG A 34 2.73 -7.25 -14.40
C ARG A 34 1.43 -7.67 -15.08
N LEU A 35 0.35 -6.92 -14.89
CA LEU A 35 -0.93 -7.24 -15.52
C LEU A 35 -0.89 -7.05 -17.05
N GLU A 36 -0.05 -6.15 -17.56
CA GLU A 36 0.21 -6.00 -18.99
C GLU A 36 1.08 -7.12 -19.56
N SER A 37 2.00 -7.70 -18.78
CA SER A 37 2.85 -8.82 -19.21
C SER A 37 2.11 -10.16 -19.13
N ASP A 38 1.58 -10.48 -17.95
CA ASP A 38 1.18 -11.86 -17.62
C ASP A 38 -0.33 -12.04 -17.73
N PHE A 39 -1.08 -10.94 -17.59
CA PHE A 39 -2.54 -10.92 -17.65
C PHE A 39 -3.07 -10.05 -18.81
N PHE A 40 -2.29 -9.95 -19.91
CA PHE A 40 -2.65 -9.15 -21.09
C PHE A 40 -3.99 -9.56 -21.72
N HIS A 41 -4.40 -10.81 -21.53
CA HIS A 41 -5.66 -11.38 -22.00
C HIS A 41 -6.89 -10.85 -21.24
N LEU A 42 -6.71 -10.24 -20.07
CA LEU A 42 -7.78 -9.57 -19.34
C LEU A 42 -8.20 -8.28 -20.07
N PRO A 43 -9.47 -7.88 -20.04
CA PRO A 43 -9.86 -6.56 -20.50
C PRO A 43 -9.27 -5.47 -19.58
N SER A 44 -9.02 -4.27 -20.11
CA SER A 44 -8.42 -3.17 -19.35
C SER A 44 -9.17 -2.84 -18.06
N ALA A 45 -10.51 -2.92 -18.09
CA ALA A 45 -11.35 -2.70 -16.91
C ALA A 45 -11.11 -3.75 -15.80
N ALA A 46 -10.84 -5.01 -16.18
CA ALA A 46 -10.54 -6.06 -15.22
C ALA A 46 -9.14 -5.89 -14.62
N ARG A 47 -8.15 -5.50 -15.43
CA ARG A 47 -6.80 -5.17 -14.92
C ARG A 47 -6.87 -4.04 -13.91
N LEU A 48 -7.60 -2.96 -14.21
CA LEU A 48 -7.79 -1.86 -13.27
C LEU A 48 -8.41 -2.32 -11.95
N ALA A 49 -9.46 -3.14 -12.01
CA ALA A 49 -10.09 -3.69 -10.81
C ALA A 49 -9.14 -4.54 -9.96
N VAL A 50 -8.25 -5.32 -10.59
CA VAL A 50 -7.21 -6.07 -9.87
C VAL A 50 -6.21 -5.13 -9.20
N ILE A 51 -5.74 -4.08 -9.91
CA ILE A 51 -4.83 -3.07 -9.33
C ILE A 51 -5.47 -2.44 -8.09
N GLU A 52 -6.72 -1.99 -8.19
CA GLU A 52 -7.44 -1.37 -7.08
C GLU A 52 -7.60 -2.32 -5.88
N ALA A 53 -7.93 -3.60 -6.15
CA ALA A 53 -8.08 -4.60 -5.11
C ALA A 53 -6.77 -4.94 -4.39
N VAL A 54 -5.66 -5.06 -5.14
CA VAL A 54 -4.32 -5.28 -4.57
C VAL A 54 -3.90 -4.08 -3.73
N MET A 55 -4.07 -2.85 -4.24
CA MET A 55 -3.73 -1.63 -3.50
C MET A 55 -4.55 -1.50 -2.20
N ALA A 56 -5.83 -1.85 -2.22
CA ALA A 56 -6.66 -1.84 -1.01
C ALA A 56 -6.18 -2.86 0.05
N GLN A 57 -5.72 -4.05 -0.38
CA GLN A 57 -5.16 -5.04 0.55
C GLN A 57 -3.82 -4.58 1.13
N LEU A 58 -2.97 -3.96 0.32
CA LEU A 58 -1.72 -3.34 0.76
C LEU A 58 -1.95 -2.27 1.83
N GLU A 59 -2.98 -1.44 1.64
CA GLU A 59 -3.37 -0.43 2.62
C GLU A 59 -3.92 -1.07 3.90
N ALA A 60 -4.70 -2.15 3.79
CA ALA A 60 -5.26 -2.85 4.94
C ALA A 60 -4.21 -3.53 5.83
N VAL A 61 -3.06 -3.91 5.27
CA VAL A 61 -1.93 -4.48 6.02
C VAL A 61 -0.85 -3.44 6.37
N GLU A 62 -1.17 -2.15 6.24
CA GLU A 62 -0.25 -1.04 6.53
C GLU A 62 1.08 -1.14 5.76
N HIS A 63 1.08 -1.78 4.57
CA HIS A 63 2.31 -2.03 3.82
C HIS A 63 3.02 -0.73 3.45
N PHE A 64 2.26 0.32 3.12
CA PHE A 64 2.81 1.64 2.78
C PHE A 64 3.10 2.52 4.00
N ASP A 65 2.72 2.09 5.20
CA ASP A 65 2.91 2.87 6.40
C ASP A 65 4.36 2.71 6.85
N VAL A 66 5.20 3.60 6.34
CA VAL A 66 6.51 3.87 6.93
C VAL A 66 6.22 4.56 8.26
N GLU A 67 6.61 3.93 9.37
CA GLU A 67 6.71 4.59 10.67
C GLU A 67 7.58 5.85 10.53
N TYR A 68 6.97 6.98 10.18
CA TYR A 68 7.47 8.29 10.56
C TYR A 68 6.99 8.58 11.99
N VAL A 69 7.40 7.75 12.95
CA VAL A 69 7.52 8.20 14.35
C VAL A 69 8.89 8.89 14.51
N VAL A 70 9.11 9.93 13.71
CA VAL A 70 9.85 11.08 14.20
C VAL A 70 8.85 12.20 14.13
N ASN A 71 8.22 12.48 15.26
CA ASN A 71 7.57 13.75 15.47
C ASN A 71 8.68 14.69 15.97
N PRO A 72 9.41 15.45 15.11
CA PRO A 72 10.38 16.43 15.59
C PRO A 72 9.71 17.58 16.35
N PHE A 73 8.37 17.59 16.41
CA PHE A 73 7.55 18.53 17.15
C PHE A 73 6.73 17.87 18.27
N LYS A 74 7.13 16.70 18.79
CA LYS A 74 6.68 16.29 20.13
C LYS A 74 7.39 17.20 21.14
N ASP A 75 6.78 18.37 21.27
CA ASP A 75 6.91 19.38 22.28
C ASP A 75 7.15 18.72 23.65
N GLU A 76 8.35 18.91 24.23
CA GLU A 76 8.56 18.72 25.67
C GLU A 76 7.89 19.87 26.45
N SER A 77 6.61 20.15 26.16
CA SER A 77 5.77 20.94 27.05
C SER A 77 5.40 20.04 28.22
N LYS A 78 6.28 20.03 29.22
CA LYS A 78 5.99 19.53 30.57
C LYS A 78 4.81 20.31 31.18
N PRO A 79 4.06 19.66 32.08
CA PRO A 79 2.65 19.95 32.31
C PRO A 79 2.42 21.20 33.16
N ASP A 80 1.26 21.81 32.93
CA ASP A 80 0.63 22.85 33.72
C ASP A 80 0.59 22.46 35.22
N GLU A 81 1.34 23.18 36.06
CA GLU A 81 1.13 23.20 37.51
C GLU A 81 0.92 24.65 37.96
N GLU A 82 -0.36 24.98 38.06
CA GLU A 82 -1.03 25.92 38.95
C GLU A 82 -0.26 27.13 39.53
N ALA A 83 -0.87 28.29 39.29
CA ALA A 83 -0.73 29.52 40.04
C ALA A 83 -0.57 29.33 41.56
N ARG A 84 0.43 30.01 42.14
CA ARG A 84 0.25 30.82 43.36
C ARG A 84 1.31 31.91 43.46
N ALA A 85 0.81 33.08 43.84
CA ALA A 85 1.51 34.31 44.17
C ALA A 85 2.47 34.16 45.35
#